data_AF-A0A3C0QCM4-F1
#
_entry.id   AF-A0A3C0QCM4-F1
#
_cell.length_a   1.000
_cell.length_b   1.000
_cell.length_c   1.000
_cell.angle_alpha   90.00
_cell.angle_beta   90.00
_cell.angle_gamma   90.00
#
_symmetry.space_group_name_H-M   'P 1'
#
loop_
_entity.id
_entity.type
_entity.pdbx_description
1 polymer ?
#
loop_
_entity_poly.entity_id
_entity_poly.type
_entity_poly.pdbx_seq_one_letter_code
_entity_poly.pdbx_strand_id
1 'polypeptide(L)'
;MLLVVVASNHFMLVRTQHLAPWLGGGFGMFASTDVGSTRWIAVTAVSENGDEHRVPLKGQLRDLKYRARNLPNASQLDALAQAVWKKLEKDAIEATESPPASLVIEVWKTRYHAKSLQPEQIQLALEYFDFKK
;
A
#
# COMPACT_ATOMS: atom_id res chain seq x y z
N MET A 1 -26.29 -11.28 -20.08
CA MET A 1 -26.31 -10.23 -19.03
C MET A 1 -25.10 -10.26 -18.10
N LEU A 2 -24.51 -11.42 -17.78
CA LEU A 2 -23.31 -11.51 -16.91
C LEU A 2 -22.13 -10.63 -17.38
N LEU A 3 -21.88 -10.60 -18.69
CA LEU A 3 -20.77 -9.82 -19.28
C LEU A 3 -20.92 -8.31 -19.10
N VAL A 4 -22.15 -7.79 -19.10
CA VAL A 4 -22.41 -6.35 -18.92
C VAL A 4 -22.15 -5.93 -17.47
N VAL A 5 -22.50 -6.80 -16.51
CA VAL A 5 -22.22 -6.58 -15.08
C VAL A 5 -20.72 -6.61 -14.82
N VAL A 6 -19.99 -7.58 -15.39
CA VAL A 6 -18.54 -7.67 -15.26
C VAL A 6 -17.85 -6.46 -15.89
N ALA A 7 -18.28 -6.02 -17.09
CA ALA A 7 -17.72 -4.84 -17.75
C ALA A 7 -17.98 -3.53 -16.96
N SER A 8 -19.16 -3.38 -16.37
CA SER A 8 -19.51 -2.21 -15.57
C SER A 8 -18.71 -2.15 -14.26
N ASN A 9 -18.56 -3.30 -13.58
CA ASN A 9 -17.74 -3.41 -12.38
C ASN A 9 -16.25 -3.11 -12.68
N HIS A 10 -15.74 -3.63 -13.80
CA HIS A 10 -14.38 -3.36 -14.26
C HIS A 10 -14.17 -1.87 -14.57
N PHE A 11 -15.11 -1.23 -15.28
CA PHE A 11 -15.03 0.20 -15.60
C PHE A 11 -15.07 1.07 -14.33
N MET A 12 -15.89 0.71 -13.35
CA MET A 12 -15.98 1.43 -12.08
C MET A 12 -14.70 1.27 -11.25
N LEU A 13 -14.11 0.07 -11.20
CA LEU A 13 -12.84 -0.20 -10.51
C LEU A 13 -11.67 0.56 -11.14
N VAL A 14 -11.61 0.61 -12.47
CA VAL A 14 -10.57 1.34 -13.22
C VAL A 14 -10.65 2.85 -12.96
N ARG A 15 -11.85 3.43 -12.94
CA ARG A 15 -12.03 4.86 -12.68
C ARG A 15 -11.81 5.27 -11.23
N THR A 16 -12.16 4.42 -10.27
CA THR A 16 -12.12 4.80 -8.85
C THR A 16 -10.78 4.46 -8.18
N GLN A 17 -9.99 3.52 -8.71
CA GLN A 17 -8.85 2.96 -7.98
C GLN A 17 -7.51 3.04 -8.71
N HIS A 18 -7.38 3.89 -9.74
CA HIS A 18 -6.13 4.07 -10.51
C HIS A 18 -5.51 2.71 -10.93
N LEU A 19 -6.38 1.76 -11.28
CA LEU A 19 -5.97 0.49 -11.86
C LEU A 19 -5.85 0.70 -13.37
N ALA A 20 -4.82 0.15 -13.99
CA ALA A 20 -4.75 0.17 -15.44
C ALA A 20 -6.01 -0.47 -16.04
N PRO A 21 -6.63 0.16 -17.05
CA PRO A 21 -7.85 -0.33 -17.70
C PRO A 21 -7.80 -1.78 -18.22
N TRP A 22 -6.59 -2.30 -18.40
CA TRP A 22 -6.28 -3.52 -19.14
C TRP A 22 -6.13 -4.76 -18.24
N LEU A 23 -6.20 -4.59 -16.92
CA LEU A 23 -6.00 -5.62 -15.91
C LEU A 23 -7.24 -6.52 -15.79
N GLY A 24 -7.54 -7.26 -16.86
CA GLY A 24 -8.72 -8.15 -16.94
C GLY A 24 -9.11 -8.62 -18.35
N GLY A 25 -8.55 -8.00 -19.41
CA GLY A 25 -8.97 -8.23 -20.81
C GLY A 25 -8.05 -9.09 -21.68
N GLY A 26 -7.14 -9.89 -21.11
CA GLY A 26 -6.25 -10.76 -21.90
C GLY A 26 -5.10 -10.05 -22.65
N PHE A 27 -4.95 -8.74 -22.50
CA PHE A 27 -3.86 -7.95 -23.11
C PHE A 27 -2.59 -7.92 -22.24
N GLY A 28 -2.03 -9.09 -21.98
CA GLY A 28 -0.85 -9.28 -21.10
C GLY A 28 0.39 -8.45 -21.46
N MET A 29 0.51 -7.95 -22.70
CA MET A 29 1.65 -7.12 -23.13
C MET A 29 1.58 -5.65 -22.65
N PHE A 30 0.40 -5.09 -22.35
CA PHE A 30 0.25 -3.69 -21.90
C PHE A 30 -0.10 -3.55 -20.42
N ALA A 31 -0.57 -4.63 -19.78
CA ALA A 31 -0.81 -4.66 -18.34
C ALA A 31 0.49 -4.55 -17.50
N SER A 32 1.64 -4.82 -18.11
CA SER A 32 2.96 -4.90 -17.45
C SER A 32 3.50 -3.59 -16.87
N THR A 33 2.95 -2.43 -17.23
CA THR A 33 3.42 -1.11 -16.72
C THR A 33 2.65 -0.59 -15.51
N ASP A 34 1.48 -1.15 -15.18
CA ASP A 34 0.70 -0.78 -13.99
C ASP A 34 0.38 -2.01 -13.13
N VAL A 35 1.40 -2.84 -12.96
CA VAL A 35 1.36 -3.98 -12.06
C VAL A 35 1.68 -3.46 -10.65
N GLY A 36 1.08 -4.02 -9.60
CA GLY A 36 1.44 -3.65 -8.23
C GLY A 36 2.92 -3.87 -7.86
N SER A 37 3.73 -4.49 -8.73
CA SER A 37 5.19 -4.55 -8.60
C SER A 37 5.90 -3.21 -8.87
N THR A 38 5.29 -2.28 -9.62
CA THR A 38 5.82 -0.92 -9.80
C THR A 38 5.51 -0.02 -8.59
N ARG A 39 4.69 -0.51 -7.67
CA ARG A 39 4.32 0.19 -6.44
C ARG A 39 5.17 -0.32 -5.29
N TRP A 40 5.51 0.57 -4.37
CA TRP A 40 6.26 0.29 -3.16
C TRP A 40 5.49 0.88 -1.96
N ILE A 41 5.45 0.14 -0.85
CA ILE A 41 4.85 0.60 0.41
C ILE A 41 5.93 0.69 1.46
N ALA A 42 6.05 1.85 2.08
CA ALA A 42 6.82 2.07 3.29
C ALA A 42 5.87 2.22 4.48
N VAL A 43 6.25 1.64 5.61
CA VAL A 43 5.59 1.88 6.90
C VAL A 43 6.65 2.30 7.88
N THR A 44 6.45 3.47 8.47
CA THR A 44 7.32 4.07 9.49
C THR A 44 6.51 4.19 10.76
N ALA A 45 7.03 3.64 11.85
CA ALA A 45 6.49 3.86 13.17
C ALA A 45 7.21 5.05 13.80
N VAL A 46 6.46 5.94 14.44
CA VAL A 46 7.00 7.06 15.19
C VAL A 46 6.74 6.78 16.66
N SER A 47 7.79 6.71 17.47
CA SER A 47 7.68 6.52 18.92
C SER A 47 7.27 7.82 19.62
N GLU A 48 6.86 7.73 20.88
CA GLU A 48 6.53 8.90 21.71
C GLU A 48 7.68 9.89 21.85
N ASN A 49 8.92 9.41 21.78
CA ASN A 49 10.12 10.24 21.84
C ASN A 49 10.42 10.97 20.52
N GLY A 50 9.62 10.74 19.48
CA GLY A 50 9.83 11.27 18.13
C GLY A 50 10.77 10.42 17.27
N ASP A 51 11.24 9.29 17.77
CA ASP A 51 12.10 8.38 17.01
C ASP A 51 11.31 7.69 15.90
N GLU A 52 11.81 7.78 14.66
CA GLU A 52 11.23 7.12 13.51
C GLU A 52 11.92 5.78 13.24
N HIS A 53 11.13 4.71 13.13
CA HIS A 53 11.63 3.38 12.81
C HIS A 53 10.88 2.74 11.65
N ARG A 54 11.62 2.28 10.64
CA ARG A 54 11.01 1.62 9.49
C ARG A 54 10.61 0.20 9.84
N VAL A 55 9.33 -0.12 9.73
CA VAL A 55 8.81 -1.42 10.16
C VAL A 55 8.98 -2.45 9.03
N PRO A 56 9.70 -3.56 9.26
CA PRO A 56 9.83 -4.61 8.27
C PRO A 56 8.51 -5.40 8.12
N LEU A 57 7.83 -5.20 6.99
CA LEU A 57 6.60 -5.92 6.62
C LEU A 57 6.89 -7.34 6.11
N LYS A 58 7.22 -8.23 7.05
CA LYS A 58 7.54 -9.66 6.85
C LYS A 58 6.47 -10.57 7.49
N GLY A 59 6.50 -11.86 7.15
CA GLY A 59 5.62 -12.88 7.75
C GLY A 59 4.14 -12.61 7.46
N GLN A 60 3.30 -12.60 8.49
CA GLN A 60 1.86 -12.37 8.38
C GLN A 60 1.49 -11.00 7.79
N LEU A 61 2.36 -9.99 7.96
CA LEU A 61 2.17 -8.65 7.38
C LEU A 61 2.46 -8.61 5.87
N ARG A 62 3.13 -9.64 5.33
CA ARG A 62 3.54 -9.68 3.93
C ARG A 62 2.32 -9.71 2.99
N ASP A 63 1.29 -10.46 3.35
CA ASP A 63 0.11 -10.60 2.51
C ASP A 63 -0.76 -9.35 2.52
N LEU A 64 -0.88 -8.70 3.69
CA LEU A 64 -1.53 -7.39 3.83
C LEU A 64 -0.77 -6.32 3.04
N LYS A 65 0.58 -6.32 3.10
CA LYS A 65 1.40 -5.45 2.25
C LYS A 65 1.08 -5.65 0.78
N TYR A 66 1.00 -6.90 0.31
CA TYR A 66 0.69 -7.16 -1.10
C TYR A 66 -0.70 -6.65 -1.50
N ARG A 67 -1.71 -6.84 -0.66
CA ARG A 67 -3.06 -6.33 -0.90
C ARG A 67 -3.11 -4.81 -0.94
N ALA A 68 -2.58 -4.15 0.08
CA ALA A 68 -2.51 -2.69 0.15
C ALA A 68 -1.68 -2.09 -0.99
N ARG A 69 -0.60 -2.76 -1.42
CA ARG A 69 0.25 -2.30 -2.52
C ARG A 69 -0.45 -2.41 -3.87
N ASN A 70 -1.17 -3.50 -4.09
CA ASN A 70 -1.94 -3.68 -5.33
C ASN A 70 -3.17 -2.76 -5.36
N LEU A 71 -3.76 -2.49 -4.20
CA LEU A 71 -4.97 -1.70 -4.05
C LEU A 71 -4.88 -0.75 -2.83
N PRO A 72 -4.24 0.41 -2.99
CA PRO A 72 -4.01 1.36 -1.90
C PRO A 72 -5.28 2.18 -1.63
N ASN A 73 -6.32 1.52 -1.15
CA ASN A 73 -7.53 2.20 -0.67
C ASN A 73 -7.49 2.35 0.85
N ALA A 74 -8.29 3.26 1.39
CA ALA A 74 -8.34 3.54 2.82
C ALA A 74 -8.56 2.28 3.67
N SER A 75 -9.46 1.37 3.25
CA SER A 75 -9.73 0.13 3.99
C SER A 75 -8.54 -0.83 4.08
N GLN A 76 -7.74 -0.95 3.01
CA GLN A 76 -6.57 -1.82 2.98
C GLN A 76 -5.39 -1.19 3.73
N LEU A 77 -5.26 0.14 3.65
CA LEU A 77 -4.23 0.87 4.39
C LEU A 77 -4.52 0.85 5.90
N ASP A 78 -5.78 1.02 6.31
CA ASP A 78 -6.20 0.90 7.71
C ASP A 78 -6.02 -0.54 8.23
N ALA A 79 -6.44 -1.55 7.47
CA ALA A 79 -6.20 -2.95 7.84
C ALA A 79 -4.70 -3.27 7.99
N LEU A 80 -3.85 -2.71 7.13
CA LEU A 80 -2.39 -2.82 7.26
C LEU A 80 -1.89 -2.08 8.50
N ALA A 81 -2.35 -0.85 8.75
CA ALA A 81 -1.96 -0.04 9.90
C ALA A 81 -2.29 -0.75 11.21
N GLN A 82 -3.51 -1.26 11.38
CA GLN A 82 -3.94 -2.00 12.57
C GLN A 82 -3.14 -3.28 12.79
N ALA A 83 -2.83 -4.01 11.72
CA ALA A 83 -2.03 -5.24 11.84
C ALA A 83 -0.57 -4.93 12.22
N VAL A 84 0.00 -3.87 11.67
CA VAL A 84 1.34 -3.39 12.06
C VAL A 84 1.33 -2.93 13.51
N TRP A 85 0.33 -2.14 13.92
CA TRP A 85 0.18 -1.64 15.28
C TRP A 85 0.14 -2.77 16.31
N LYS A 86 -0.75 -3.76 16.10
CA LYS A 86 -0.86 -4.93 17.00
C LYS A 86 0.45 -5.69 17.15
N LYS A 87 1.25 -5.77 16.07
CA LYS A 87 2.54 -6.43 16.12
C LYS A 87 3.54 -5.61 16.94
N LEU A 88 3.61 -4.30 16.68
CA LEU A 88 4.53 -3.41 17.41
C LEU A 88 4.16 -3.29 18.89
N GLU A 89 2.88 -3.23 19.22
CA GLU A 89 2.41 -3.22 20.61
C GLU A 89 2.86 -4.48 21.34
N LYS A 90 2.72 -5.66 20.71
CA LYS A 90 3.22 -6.92 21.26
C LYS A 90 4.74 -6.91 21.43
N ASP A 91 5.47 -6.50 20.39
CA ASP A 91 6.94 -6.46 20.41
C ASP A 91 7.46 -5.45 21.45
N ALA A 92 6.79 -4.30 21.63
CA ALA A 92 7.15 -3.28 22.63
C ALA A 92 6.92 -3.74 24.07
N ILE A 93 5.82 -4.47 24.34
CA ILE A 93 5.57 -5.12 25.63
C ILE A 93 6.69 -6.11 25.96
N GLU A 94 7.21 -6.83 24.96
CA GLU A 94 8.30 -7.79 25.14
C GLU A 94 9.69 -7.11 25.27
N ALA A 95 9.90 -5.98 24.58
CA ALA A 95 11.22 -5.34 24.47
C ALA A 95 11.53 -4.26 25.53
N THR A 96 10.56 -3.78 26.32
CA THR A 96 10.75 -2.62 27.24
C THR A 96 11.32 -1.40 26.51
N GLU A 97 11.00 -1.24 25.23
CA GLU A 97 11.33 -0.05 24.45
C GLU A 97 10.18 0.94 24.48
N SER A 98 10.45 2.20 24.12
CA SER A 98 9.42 3.24 24.08
C SER A 98 8.30 2.84 23.11
N PRO A 99 7.03 2.87 23.55
CA PRO A 99 5.94 2.40 22.73
C PRO A 99 5.84 3.24 21.44
N PRO A 100 5.40 2.63 20.32
CA PRO A 100 5.02 3.41 19.15
C PRO A 100 3.86 4.34 19.53
N ALA A 101 3.82 5.54 18.96
CA ALA A 101 2.76 6.53 19.14
C ALA A 101 1.87 6.62 17.90
N SER A 102 2.49 6.64 16.72
CA SER A 102 1.80 6.77 15.44
C SER A 102 2.48 5.96 14.34
N LEU A 103 1.75 5.73 13.26
CA LEU A 103 2.25 5.09 12.04
C LEU A 103 2.06 6.03 10.85
N VAL A 104 3.07 6.07 9.99
CA VAL A 104 3.02 6.72 8.68
C VAL A 104 3.10 5.63 7.62
N ILE A 105 2.11 5.58 6.74
CA ILE A 105 2.10 4.66 5.60
C ILE A 105 2.22 5.48 4.32
N GLU A 106 3.27 5.18 3.56
CA GLU A 106 3.53 5.82 2.27
C GLU A 106 3.39 4.79 1.16
N VAL A 107 2.67 5.17 0.10
CA VAL A 107 2.55 4.38 -1.12
C VAL A 107 3.15 5.16 -2.27
N TRP A 108 4.15 4.59 -2.91
CA TRP A 108 4.85 5.17 -4.04
C TRP A 108 4.63 4.31 -5.29
N LYS A 109 4.64 4.94 -6.46
CA LYS A 109 4.61 4.28 -7.77
C LYS A 109 5.78 4.77 -8.60
N THR A 110 6.54 3.82 -9.14
CA THR A 110 7.56 4.11 -10.14
C THR A 110 6.90 4.14 -11.52
N ARG A 111 6.99 5.28 -12.20
CA ARG A 111 6.60 5.46 -13.58
C ARG A 111 7.85 5.59 -14.44
N TYR A 112 7.83 5.07 -15.65
CA TYR A 112 8.92 5.25 -16.61
C TYR A 112 8.52 6.23 -17.70
N HIS A 113 9.39 7.18 -18.03
CA HIS A 113 9.18 8.07 -19.17
C HIS A 113 9.24 7.29 -20.47
N ALA A 114 8.24 7.45 -21.34
CA ALA A 114 8.09 6.64 -22.55
C ALA A 114 9.26 6.77 -23.56
N LYS A 115 9.99 7.89 -23.53
CA LYS A 115 11.11 8.17 -24.46
C LYS A 115 12.49 7.90 -23.85
N SER A 116 12.72 8.32 -22.61
CA SER A 116 14.03 8.21 -21.95
C SER A 116 14.18 6.96 -21.09
N LEU A 117 13.07 6.25 -20.80
CA LEU A 117 13.00 5.13 -19.86
C LEU A 117 13.57 5.47 -18.46
N GLN A 118 13.67 6.75 -18.12
CA GLN A 118 14.08 7.17 -16.79
C GLN A 118 12.94 6.89 -15.79
N PRO A 119 13.26 6.34 -14.61
CA PRO A 119 12.28 6.15 -13.55
C PRO A 119 11.96 7.49 -12.88
N GLU A 120 10.68 7.74 -12.67
CA GLU A 120 10.11 8.83 -11.90
C GLU A 120 9.30 8.20 -10.76
N GLN A 121 9.51 8.68 -9.53
CA GLN A 121 8.73 8.22 -8.37
C GLN A 121 7.61 9.21 -8.08
N ILE A 122 6.39 8.69 -8.02
CA ILE A 122 5.18 9.48 -7.73
C ILE A 122 4.58 8.93 -6.44
N GLN A 123 4.29 9.82 -5.49
CA GLN A 123 3.57 9.44 -4.27
C GLN A 123 2.09 9.28 -4.60
N LEU A 124 1.54 8.09 -4.33
CA LEU A 124 0.13 7.77 -4.55
C LEU A 124 -0.72 8.04 -3.31
N ALA A 125 -0.17 7.76 -2.13
CA ALA A 125 -0.85 7.96 -0.86
C ALA A 125 0.17 8.23 0.26
N LEU A 126 -0.25 9.08 1.19
CA LEU A 126 0.45 9.40 2.43
C LEU A 126 -0.60 9.46 3.52
N GLU A 127 -0.62 8.45 4.39
CA GLU A 127 -1.63 8.32 5.43
C GLU A 127 -0.94 8.30 6.80
N TYR A 128 -1.48 9.11 7.71
CA TYR A 128 -1.04 9.21 9.10
C TYR A 128 -2.08 8.53 9.98
N PHE A 129 -1.63 7.58 10.78
CA PHE A 129 -2.47 6.86 11.73
C PHE A 129 -1.98 7.15 13.14
N ASP A 130 -2.76 7.90 13.89
CA ASP A 130 -2.55 8.09 15.32
C ASP A 130 -3.35 7.03 16.08
N PHE A 131 -2.67 6.30 16.95
CA PHE A 131 -3.27 5.27 17.78
C PHE A 131 -3.31 5.69 19.26
N LYS A 132 -2.88 6.92 19.60
CA LYS A 132 -3.15 7.52 20.90
C LYS A 132 -4.65 7.76 21.06
N LYS A 133 -5.25 7.07 22.02
CA LYS A 133 -6.56 7.40 22.61
C LYS A 133 -6.39 7.73 24.07
#